data_AF-A0A7W0THW2-F1
#
_entry.id   AF-A0A7W0THW2-F1
#
_cell.length_a   1.000
_cell.length_b   1.000
_cell.length_c   1.000
_cell.angle_alpha   90.00
_cell.angle_beta   90.00
_cell.angle_gamma   90.00
#
_symmetry.space_group_name_H-M   'P 1'
#
loop_
_entity.id
_entity.type
_entity.pdbx_description
1 polymer ?
#
loop_
_entity_poly.entity_id
_entity_poly.type
_entity_poly.pdbx_seq_one_letter_code
_entity_poly.pdbx_strand_id
1 'polypeptide(L)'
;GEFRLGSAHIHARDGVVRRADGVLAGSTLTLRDAVVNLCALGVSPAQALSAATAVPARLAGVPELGRLVVGEPADVLVLDDRLEVVRVLPASASRIANE
;
A
#
# COMPACT_ATOMS: atom_id res chain seq x y z
N GLY A 1 -17.61 10.94 1.50
CA GLY A 1 -17.49 12.40 1.43
C GLY A 1 -17.27 12.85 0.00
N GLU A 2 -17.38 14.14 -0.24
CA GLU A 2 -17.08 14.76 -1.54
C GLU A 2 -15.64 15.30 -1.53
N PHE A 3 -14.91 15.03 -2.61
CA PHE A 3 -13.50 15.41 -2.74
C PHE A 3 -13.21 15.90 -4.17
N ARG A 4 -12.02 16.49 -4.36
CA ARG A 4 -11.48 16.81 -5.68
C ARG A 4 -10.20 16.03 -5.93
N LEU A 5 -10.13 15.38 -7.09
CA LEU A 5 -8.92 14.74 -7.61
C LEU A 5 -8.50 15.49 -8.88
N GLY A 6 -7.52 16.38 -8.75
CA GLY A 6 -7.19 17.35 -9.79
C GLY A 6 -8.38 18.26 -10.13
N SER A 7 -8.84 18.20 -11.37
CA SER A 7 -10.04 18.92 -11.84
C SER A 7 -11.35 18.13 -11.66
N ALA A 8 -11.28 16.83 -11.32
CA ALA A 8 -12.47 15.99 -11.18
C ALA A 8 -13.09 16.11 -9.80
N HIS A 9 -14.41 16.28 -9.75
CA HIS A 9 -15.22 16.13 -8.54
C HIS A 9 -15.57 14.66 -8.34
N ILE A 10 -15.32 14.13 -7.15
CA ILE A 10 -15.54 12.72 -6.80
C ILE A 10 -16.30 12.59 -5.49
N HIS A 11 -17.09 11.53 -5.39
CA HIS A 11 -17.83 11.12 -4.21
C HIS A 11 -17.30 9.77 -3.75
N ALA A 12 -16.79 9.70 -2.53
CA ALA A 12 -16.44 8.45 -1.87
C ALA A 12 -17.59 8.05 -0.94
N ARG A 13 -18.25 6.92 -1.21
CA ARG A 13 -19.34 6.40 -0.38
C ARG A 13 -19.25 4.89 -0.35
N ASP A 14 -19.41 4.30 0.84
CA ASP A 14 -19.41 2.85 1.05
C ASP A 14 -18.19 2.14 0.44
N GLY A 15 -17.00 2.75 0.59
CA GLY A 15 -15.73 2.22 0.07
C GLY A 15 -15.51 2.37 -1.44
N VAL A 16 -16.41 3.05 -2.16
CA VAL A 16 -16.32 3.23 -3.61
C VAL A 16 -16.18 4.71 -3.95
N VAL A 17 -15.22 5.03 -4.82
CA VAL A 17 -14.99 6.39 -5.32
C VAL A 17 -15.54 6.52 -6.74
N ARG A 18 -16.47 7.46 -6.95
CA ARG A 18 -17.09 7.72 -8.25
C ARG A 18 -17.11 9.20 -8.59
N ARG A 19 -17.06 9.52 -9.88
CA ARG A 19 -17.40 10.85 -10.41
C ARG A 19 -18.93 11.05 -10.43
N ALA A 20 -19.35 12.28 -10.71
CA ALA A 20 -20.78 12.64 -10.84
C ALA A 20 -21.51 11.85 -11.95
N ASP A 21 -20.79 11.42 -13.00
CA ASP A 21 -21.30 10.56 -14.08
C ASP A 21 -21.36 9.07 -13.70
N GLY A 22 -21.03 8.72 -12.45
CA GLY A 22 -21.06 7.36 -11.94
C GLY A 22 -19.82 6.51 -12.24
N VAL A 23 -18.86 7.02 -13.01
CA VAL A 23 -17.63 6.29 -13.36
C VAL A 23 -16.71 6.16 -12.14
N LEU A 24 -16.06 5.00 -11.96
CA LEU A 24 -15.06 4.79 -10.91
C LEU A 24 -13.89 5.75 -11.08
N ALA A 25 -13.47 6.38 -9.98
CA ALA A 25 -12.48 7.45 -10.01
C ALA A 25 -11.42 7.25 -8.92
N GLY A 26 -10.71 6.12 -9.01
CA GLY A 26 -9.74 5.67 -8.02
C GLY A 26 -10.33 4.63 -7.06
N SER A 27 -9.64 4.42 -5.94
CA SER A 27 -9.99 3.42 -4.93
C SER A 27 -9.69 3.96 -3.53
N THR A 28 -10.44 3.49 -2.53
CA THR A 28 -10.12 3.70 -1.11
C THR A 28 -9.25 2.57 -0.54
N LEU A 29 -8.85 1.60 -1.37
CA LEU A 29 -8.07 0.44 -0.96
C LEU A 29 -6.68 0.85 -0.47
N THR A 30 -6.31 0.41 0.73
CA THR A 30 -4.93 0.57 1.24
C THR A 30 -4.02 -0.51 0.65
N LEU A 31 -2.70 -0.26 0.60
CA LEU A 31 -1.76 -1.27 0.09
C LEU A 31 -1.76 -2.55 0.95
N ARG A 32 -1.98 -2.39 2.26
CA ARG A 32 -2.14 -3.51 3.20
C ARG A 32 -3.35 -4.37 2.83
N ASP A 33 -4.52 -3.74 2.65
CA ASP A 33 -5.74 -4.44 2.28
C ASP A 33 -5.60 -5.13 0.91
N ALA A 34 -4.86 -4.52 -0.03
CA ALA A 34 -4.53 -5.15 -1.30
C ALA A 34 -3.72 -6.45 -1.12
N VAL A 35 -2.73 -6.46 -0.23
CA VAL A 35 -1.96 -7.68 0.10
C VAL A 35 -2.85 -8.73 0.76
N VAL A 36 -3.67 -8.35 1.74
CA VAL A 36 -4.63 -9.26 2.41
C VAL A 36 -5.59 -9.87 1.39
N ASN A 37 -6.13 -9.06 0.48
CA ASN A 37 -7.04 -9.53 -0.58
C ASN A 37 -6.36 -10.51 -1.54
N LEU A 38 -5.10 -10.27 -1.94
CA LEU A 38 -4.35 -11.22 -2.77
C LEU A 38 -4.14 -12.56 -2.06
N CYS A 39 -3.80 -12.52 -0.76
CA CYS A 39 -3.67 -13.73 0.05
C CYS A 39 -5.00 -14.49 0.15
N ALA A 40 -6.12 -13.79 0.34
CA ALA A 40 -7.46 -14.39 0.37
C ALA A 40 -7.86 -15.03 -0.97
N LEU A 41 -7.29 -14.55 -2.09
CA LEU A 41 -7.43 -15.13 -3.42
C LEU A 41 -6.47 -16.29 -3.71
N GLY A 42 -5.66 -16.71 -2.73
CA GLY A 42 -4.76 -17.86 -2.83
C GLY A 42 -3.33 -17.55 -3.27
N VAL A 43 -2.96 -16.28 -3.41
CA VAL A 43 -1.57 -15.87 -3.66
C VAL A 43 -0.76 -16.05 -2.37
N SER A 44 0.46 -16.59 -2.45
CA SER A 44 1.29 -16.74 -1.26
C SER A 44 1.67 -15.38 -0.65
N PRO A 45 1.84 -15.28 0.69
CA PRO A 45 2.27 -14.03 1.33
C PRO A 45 3.56 -13.44 0.73
N ALA A 46 4.53 -14.30 0.41
CA ALA A 46 5.79 -13.86 -0.21
C ALA A 46 5.58 -13.21 -1.58
N GLN A 47 4.71 -13.77 -2.43
CA GLN A 47 4.39 -13.19 -3.73
C GLN A 47 3.58 -11.90 -3.60
N ALA A 48 2.59 -11.86 -2.72
CA ALA A 48 1.78 -10.67 -2.49
C ALA A 48 2.62 -9.50 -1.95
N LEU A 49 3.51 -9.76 -0.99
CA LEU A 49 4.44 -8.76 -0.47
C LEU A 49 5.44 -8.31 -1.54
N SER A 50 6.00 -9.23 -2.34
CA SER A 50 6.89 -8.87 -3.45
C SER A 50 6.20 -7.97 -4.49
N ALA A 51 4.92 -8.21 -4.78
CA ALA A 51 4.11 -7.37 -5.66
C ALA A 51 3.88 -5.96 -5.08
N ALA A 52 3.86 -5.82 -3.75
CA ALA A 52 3.71 -4.54 -3.06
C ALA A 52 5.04 -3.80 -2.82
N THR A 53 6.19 -4.48 -2.90
CA THR A 53 7.51 -3.90 -2.55
C THR A 53 8.53 -4.00 -3.69
N ALA A 54 9.19 -5.15 -3.86
CA ALA A 54 10.33 -5.30 -4.74
C ALA A 54 9.96 -5.17 -6.24
N VAL A 55 8.77 -5.61 -6.65
CA VAL A 55 8.29 -5.48 -8.03
C VAL A 55 8.14 -4.01 -8.45
N PRO A 56 7.36 -3.16 -7.76
CA PRO A 56 7.23 -1.76 -8.14
C PRO A 56 8.55 -0.99 -8.04
N ALA A 57 9.41 -1.30 -7.06
CA ALA A 57 10.74 -0.69 -6.94
C ALA A 57 11.60 -0.93 -8.20
N ARG A 58 11.62 -2.17 -8.73
CA ARG A 58 12.30 -2.49 -9.99
C ARG A 58 11.68 -1.76 -11.18
N LEU A 59 10.35 -1.72 -11.27
CA LEU A 59 9.64 -1.04 -12.37
C LEU A 59 9.87 0.48 -12.36
N ALA A 60 10.03 1.06 -11.17
CA ALA A 60 10.32 2.49 -10.99
C ALA A 60 11.81 2.85 -11.18
N GLY A 61 12.69 1.87 -11.40
CA GLY A 61 14.12 2.11 -11.58
C GLY A 61 14.90 2.41 -10.30
N VAL A 62 14.36 2.02 -9.13
CA VAL A 62 14.98 2.16 -7.80
C VAL A 62 15.08 0.79 -7.10
N PRO A 63 15.83 -0.17 -7.68
CA PRO A 63 15.85 -1.57 -7.25
C PRO A 63 16.42 -1.81 -5.85
N GLU A 64 17.08 -0.82 -5.27
CA GLU A 64 17.54 -0.79 -3.87
C GLU A 64 16.40 -0.66 -2.85
N LEU A 65 15.18 -0.31 -3.29
CA LEU A 65 13.99 -0.26 -2.44
C LEU A 65 13.21 -1.58 -2.47
N GLY A 66 12.39 -1.78 -1.43
CA GLY A 66 11.50 -2.95 -1.33
C GLY A 66 12.24 -4.26 -1.06
N ARG A 67 13.49 -4.18 -0.60
CA ARG A 67 14.35 -5.32 -0.26
C ARG A 67 14.98 -5.11 1.11
N LEU A 68 15.27 -6.22 1.81
CA LEU A 68 15.99 -6.21 3.07
C LEU A 68 17.40 -6.75 2.83
N VAL A 69 18.32 -5.84 2.48
CA VAL A 69 19.73 -6.16 2.20
C VAL A 69 20.63 -5.19 2.93
N VAL A 70 21.75 -5.70 3.43
CA VAL A 70 22.74 -4.89 4.13
C VAL A 70 23.28 -3.79 3.20
N GLY A 71 23.26 -2.55 3.67
CA GLY A 71 23.73 -1.39 2.92
C GLY A 71 22.66 -0.68 2.09
N GLU A 72 21.44 -1.22 1.99
CA GLU A 72 20.29 -0.59 1.34
C GLU A 72 19.42 0.20 2.36
N PRO A 73 18.55 1.12 1.92
CA PRO A 73 17.67 1.87 2.80
C PRO A 73 16.80 0.98 3.71
N ALA A 74 16.70 1.34 4.99
CA ALA A 74 15.99 0.56 6.01
C ALA A 74 14.53 0.99 6.17
N ASP A 75 13.76 1.01 5.08
CA ASP A 75 12.30 1.21 5.11
C ASP A 75 11.59 -0.12 5.38
N VAL A 76 11.23 -0.37 6.64
CA VAL A 76 10.73 -1.68 7.11
C VAL A 76 9.35 -1.55 7.74
N LEU A 77 8.45 -2.46 7.34
CA LEU A 77 7.19 -2.72 8.02
C LEU A 77 7.31 -4.05 8.77
N VAL A 78 7.02 -4.04 10.07
CA VAL A 78 6.84 -5.26 10.86
C VAL A 78 5.34 -5.56 10.88
N LEU A 79 4.98 -6.75 10.40
CA LEU A 79 3.61 -7.24 10.35
C LEU A 79 3.43 -8.42 11.30
N ASP A 80 2.23 -8.61 11.82
CA ASP A 80 1.85 -9.85 12.52
C ASP A 80 1.36 -10.93 11.55
N ASP A 81 0.98 -12.10 12.08
CA ASP A 81 0.47 -13.23 11.28
C ASP A 81 -0.86 -12.93 10.57
N ARG A 82 -1.56 -11.86 10.96
CA ARG A 82 -2.78 -11.35 10.30
C ARG A 82 -2.48 -10.21 9.32
N LEU A 83 -1.19 -9.96 9.05
CA LEU A 83 -0.69 -8.86 8.22
C LEU A 83 -1.09 -7.48 8.75
N GLU A 84 -1.40 -7.34 10.04
CA GLU A 84 -1.59 -6.05 10.71
C GLU A 84 -0.24 -5.36 10.89
N VAL A 85 -0.20 -4.02 10.76
CA VAL A 85 1.03 -3.25 10.94
C VAL A 85 1.33 -3.11 12.43
N VAL A 86 2.42 -3.75 12.88
CA VAL A 86 2.92 -3.66 14.26
C VAL A 86 3.87 -2.49 14.42
N ARG A 87 4.71 -2.23 13.40
CA ARG A 87 5.71 -1.15 13.45
C ARG A 87 6.08 -0.67 12.06
N VAL A 88 6.28 0.64 11.93
CA VAL A 88 6.90 1.29 10.76
C VAL A 88 8.27 1.80 11.18
N LEU A 89 9.29 1.46 10.39
CA LEU A 89 10.67 1.90 10.55
C LEU A 89 11.10 2.55 9.23
N PRO A 90 10.92 3.86 9.04
CA PRO A 90 11.41 4.53 7.85
C PRO A 90 12.93 4.71 7.93
N ALA A 91 13.61 4.68 6.78
CA ALA A 91 15.05 4.92 6.65
C ALA A 91 15.44 6.30 7.21
N SER A 92 14.57 7.30 7.05
CA SER A 92 14.61 8.57 7.79
C SER A 92 13.77 8.45 9.06
N ALA A 93 14.39 8.10 10.19
CA ALA A 93 13.70 7.85 11.45
C ALA A 93 12.58 8.89 11.78
N SER A 94 11.33 8.44 11.78
CA SER A 94 10.21 9.02 12.55
C SER A 94 9.11 7.97 12.73
N ARG A 95 8.76 7.73 14.00
CA ARG A 95 7.82 6.69 14.44
C ARG A 95 6.39 7.10 14.10
N ILE A 96 5.61 6.21 13.48
CA ILE A 96 4.16 6.20 13.69
C ILE A 96 3.91 5.26 14.88
N ALA A 97 3.57 5.83 16.03
CA ALA A 97 2.99 5.09 17.15
C ALA A 97 1.48 5.00 16.89
N ASN A 98 0.95 3.79 16.83
CA ASN A 98 -0.49 3.60 16.98
C ASN A 98 -0.80 3.74 18.48
N GLU A 99 -1.60 4.74 18.83
CA GLU A 99 -2.46 4.75 20.02
C GLU A 99 -3.77 4.03 19.70
#